data_AF-A0A9D9EN74-F1
#
_entry.id   AF-A0A9D9EN74-F1
#
_cell.length_a   1.000
_cell.length_b   1.000
_cell.length_c   1.000
_cell.angle_alpha   90.00
_cell.angle_beta   90.00
_cell.angle_gamma   90.00
#
_symmetry.space_group_name_H-M   'P 1'
#
loop_
_entity.id
_entity.type
_entity.pdbx_description
1 polymer ?
#
loop_
_entity_poly.entity_id
_entity_poly.type
_entity_poly.pdbx_seq_one_letter_code
_entity_poly.pdbx_strand_id
1 'polypeptide(L)'
;MSEYLVVRHCSPTLAGIKTGNLFSCVCPCLKDLIKGLSDLNKKLTSKGICILPLRVCRNRALIYVYRLHALKRDLENPCARDLLLQYGYRPENPRACVLHLIRRIRSAGEFPHEIGLFLSYPPEDVLGFIRNNACGHKCSGCWKVYGDEQKAKNTFEKYNVCSKTYFQLWQQGKSIEQLTVAG
;
A
#
# COMPACT_ATOMS: atom_id res chain seq x y z
N MET A 1 -5.33 3.80 16.74
CA MET A 1 -4.31 4.11 15.72
C MET A 1 -4.47 5.56 15.32
N SER A 2 -3.39 6.34 15.22
CA SER A 2 -3.46 7.80 15.02
C SER A 2 -3.48 8.19 13.54
N GLU A 3 -4.19 9.28 13.23
CA GLU A 3 -4.16 9.92 11.90
C GLU A 3 -2.72 10.26 11.45
N TYR A 4 -1.86 10.64 12.41
CA TYR A 4 -0.44 10.88 12.18
C TYR A 4 0.23 9.76 11.37
N LEU A 5 0.01 8.49 11.71
CA LEU A 5 0.67 7.39 11.00
C LEU A 5 0.16 7.26 9.56
N VAL A 6 -1.13 7.46 9.34
CA VAL A 6 -1.73 7.43 8.00
C VAL A 6 -1.21 8.57 7.15
N VAL A 7 -1.16 9.80 7.68
CA VAL A 7 -0.59 10.94 6.95
C VAL A 7 0.90 10.70 6.69
N ARG A 8 1.67 10.32 7.70
CA ARG A 8 3.12 10.14 7.61
C ARG A 8 3.56 9.09 6.60
N HIS A 9 2.78 8.01 6.45
CA HIS A 9 3.15 6.87 5.62
C HIS A 9 2.31 6.71 4.35
N CYS A 10 1.12 7.30 4.27
CA CYS A 10 0.17 7.04 3.19
C CYS A 10 -0.24 8.30 2.44
N SER A 11 0.46 9.42 2.60
CA SER A 11 0.18 10.68 1.87
C SER A 11 0.02 10.49 0.36
N PRO A 12 0.89 9.74 -0.37
CA PRO A 12 0.68 9.48 -1.80
C PRO A 12 -0.62 8.72 -2.09
N THR A 13 -1.05 7.85 -1.18
CA THR A 13 -2.34 7.15 -1.28
C THR A 13 -3.51 8.10 -1.01
N LEU A 14 -3.41 8.96 0.01
CA LEU A 14 -4.43 9.98 0.31
C LEU A 14 -4.59 10.96 -0.86
N ALA A 15 -3.48 11.30 -1.53
CA ALA A 15 -3.42 12.16 -2.70
C ALA A 15 -3.92 11.50 -4.01
N GLY A 16 -4.19 10.20 -4.01
CA GLY A 16 -4.59 9.47 -5.22
C GLY A 16 -3.46 9.20 -6.22
N ILE A 17 -2.20 9.42 -5.82
CA ILE A 17 -1.01 9.18 -6.65
C ILE A 17 -0.58 7.70 -6.59
N LYS A 18 -0.75 7.06 -5.42
CA LYS A 18 -0.40 5.66 -5.17
C LYS A 18 -1.65 4.83 -4.86
N THR A 19 -1.70 3.58 -5.33
CA THR A 19 -2.80 2.64 -5.02
C THR A 19 -2.87 2.33 -3.54
N GLY A 20 -1.74 2.05 -2.90
CA GLY A 20 -1.75 1.70 -1.50
C GLY A 20 -0.36 1.76 -0.86
N ASN A 21 -0.34 1.78 0.47
CA ASN A 21 0.90 1.74 1.23
C ASN A 21 0.74 0.89 2.49
N LEU A 22 1.86 0.37 2.98
CA LEU A 22 1.95 -0.44 4.18
C LEU A 22 2.73 0.31 5.25
N PHE A 23 2.30 0.18 6.50
CA PHE A 23 3.10 0.59 7.65
C PHE A 23 2.84 -0.32 8.83
N SER A 24 3.83 -0.44 9.70
CA SER A 24 3.66 -1.15 10.98
C SER A 24 3.40 -0.14 12.09
N CYS A 25 2.46 -0.45 12.98
CA CYS A 25 2.23 0.34 14.19
C CYS A 25 2.23 -0.54 15.45
N VAL A 26 2.55 0.07 16.58
CA VAL A 26 2.40 -0.58 17.89
C VAL A 26 0.90 -0.75 18.17
N CYS A 27 0.53 -1.92 18.67
CA CYS A 27 -0.83 -2.33 18.96
C CYS A 27 -0.83 -3.14 20.27
N PRO A 28 -0.80 -2.47 21.44
CA PRO A 28 -0.84 -3.17 22.72
C PRO A 28 -2.22 -3.78 23.00
N CYS A 29 -3.27 -3.22 22.39
CA CYS A 29 -4.66 -3.65 22.55
C CYS A 29 -5.34 -3.79 21.19
N LEU A 30 -5.84 -5.00 20.89
CA LEU A 30 -6.55 -5.28 19.63
C LEU A 30 -7.86 -4.49 19.53
N LYS A 31 -8.57 -4.29 20.66
CA LYS A 31 -9.83 -3.52 20.68
C LYS A 31 -9.61 -2.07 20.26
N ASP A 32 -8.56 -1.42 20.77
CA ASP A 32 -8.24 -0.03 20.43
C ASP A 32 -7.75 0.12 18.99
N LEU A 33 -7.05 -0.90 18.48
CA LEU A 33 -6.69 -0.94 17.06
C LEU A 33 -7.95 -1.00 16.19
N ILE A 34 -8.86 -1.93 16.46
CA ILE A 34 -10.11 -2.09 15.69
C ILE A 34 -10.94 -0.82 15.76
N LYS A 35 -11.07 -0.20 16.94
CA LYS A 35 -11.79 1.07 17.10
C LYS A 35 -11.17 2.17 16.25
N GLY A 36 -9.85 2.39 16.36
CA GLY A 36 -9.17 3.42 15.58
C GLY A 36 -9.23 3.18 14.07
N LEU A 37 -9.16 1.93 13.62
CA LEU A 37 -9.35 1.58 12.21
C LEU A 37 -10.79 1.86 11.74
N SER A 38 -11.78 1.54 12.56
CA SER A 38 -13.19 1.84 12.28
C SER A 38 -13.43 3.34 12.14
N ASP A 39 -12.89 4.14 13.06
CA ASP A 39 -13.03 5.59 13.04
C ASP A 39 -12.37 6.22 11.80
N LEU A 40 -11.18 5.76 11.43
CA LEU A 40 -10.51 6.20 10.19
C LEU A 40 -11.27 5.77 8.92
N ASN A 41 -11.81 4.56 8.88
CA ASN A 41 -12.62 4.13 7.73
C ASN A 41 -13.89 4.96 7.60
N LYS A 42 -14.60 5.27 8.70
CA LYS A 42 -15.79 6.16 8.66
C LYS A 42 -15.47 7.52 8.02
N LYS A 43 -14.29 8.06 8.27
CA LYS A 43 -13.83 9.33 7.73
C LYS A 43 -13.46 9.27 6.24
N LEU A 44 -12.85 8.16 5.80
CA LEU A 44 -12.12 8.10 4.52
C LEU A 44 -12.75 7.17 3.47
N THR A 45 -13.68 6.29 3.84
CA THR A 45 -14.33 5.38 2.89
C THR A 45 -15.12 6.13 1.82
N SER A 46 -15.78 7.25 2.16
CA SER A 46 -16.46 8.11 1.18
C SER A 46 -15.50 8.78 0.18
N LYS A 47 -14.19 8.79 0.47
CA LYS A 47 -13.12 9.27 -0.42
C LYS A 47 -12.43 8.13 -1.19
N GLY A 48 -12.96 6.91 -1.09
CA GLY A 48 -12.44 5.72 -1.78
C GLY A 48 -11.28 5.01 -1.08
N ILE A 49 -10.96 5.36 0.17
CA ILE A 49 -9.89 4.76 0.96
C ILE A 49 -10.42 3.62 1.83
N CYS A 50 -9.70 2.50 1.82
CA CYS A 50 -9.90 1.37 2.71
C CYS A 50 -8.67 1.16 3.59
N ILE A 51 -8.90 0.94 4.89
CA ILE A 51 -7.83 0.72 5.87
C ILE A 51 -8.11 -0.57 6.63
N LEU A 52 -7.15 -1.49 6.63
CA LEU A 52 -7.31 -2.78 7.32
C LEU A 52 -5.99 -3.36 7.83
N PRO A 53 -6.01 -4.25 8.84
CA PRO A 53 -4.83 -4.93 9.32
C PRO A 53 -4.57 -6.20 8.50
N LEU A 54 -3.39 -6.30 7.88
CA LEU A 54 -2.94 -7.52 7.21
C LEU A 54 -2.51 -8.58 8.22
N ARG A 55 -1.80 -8.18 9.27
CA ARG A 55 -1.32 -9.08 10.34
C ARG A 55 -1.24 -8.35 11.67
N VAL A 56 -1.60 -9.04 12.75
CA VAL A 56 -1.37 -8.57 14.13
C VAL A 56 -0.59 -9.66 14.86
N CYS A 57 0.58 -9.32 15.42
CA CYS A 57 1.46 -10.27 16.11
C CYS A 57 2.30 -9.54 17.16
N ARG A 58 2.42 -10.11 18.38
CA ARG A 58 3.30 -9.64 19.48
C ARG A 58 3.31 -8.11 19.62
N ASN A 59 2.12 -7.52 19.78
CA ASN A 59 1.88 -6.09 19.94
C ASN A 59 2.21 -5.18 18.74
N ARG A 60 2.33 -5.73 17.53
CA ARG A 60 2.48 -4.95 16.29
C ARG A 60 1.41 -5.33 15.29
N ALA A 61 0.95 -4.35 14.53
CA ALA A 61 0.03 -4.55 13.43
C ALA A 61 0.64 -4.01 12.13
N LEU A 62 0.58 -4.82 11.07
CA LEU A 62 0.86 -4.39 9.70
C LEU A 62 -0.45 -3.89 9.09
N ILE A 63 -0.51 -2.60 8.78
CA ILE A 63 -1.69 -1.92 8.25
C ILE A 63 -1.52 -1.70 6.76
N TYR A 64 -2.61 -1.90 6.02
CA TYR A 64 -2.71 -1.56 4.61
C TYR A 64 -3.76 -0.46 4.42
N VAL A 65 -3.32 0.62 3.79
CA VAL A 65 -4.16 1.75 3.37
C VAL A 65 -4.16 1.78 1.85
N TYR A 66 -5.32 1.66 1.22
CA TYR A 66 -5.40 1.56 -0.23
C TYR A 66 -6.67 2.14 -0.82
N ARG A 67 -6.64 2.42 -2.12
CA ARG A 67 -7.78 2.82 -2.94
C ARG A 67 -8.26 1.64 -3.75
N LEU A 68 -9.51 1.22 -3.55
CA LEU A 68 -10.06 0.03 -4.23
C LEU A 68 -10.09 0.19 -5.76
N HIS A 69 -10.46 1.38 -6.26
CA HIS A 69 -10.49 1.66 -7.70
C HIS A 69 -9.09 1.69 -8.33
N ALA A 70 -8.09 2.26 -7.64
CA ALA A 70 -6.72 2.26 -8.12
C ALA A 70 -6.15 0.83 -8.13
N LEU A 71 -6.43 0.05 -7.09
CA LEU A 71 -6.06 -1.37 -7.05
C LEU A 71 -6.69 -2.13 -8.21
N LYS A 72 -7.98 -1.92 -8.50
CA LYS A 72 -8.63 -2.55 -9.65
C LYS A 72 -7.88 -2.27 -10.95
N ARG A 73 -7.51 -1.01 -11.21
CA ARG A 73 -6.75 -0.62 -12.42
C ARG A 73 -5.37 -1.26 -12.47
N ASP A 74 -4.64 -1.26 -11.36
CA ASP A 74 -3.31 -1.88 -11.30
C ASP A 74 -3.39 -3.39 -11.57
N LEU A 75 -4.44 -4.06 -11.08
CA LEU A 75 -4.70 -5.48 -11.30
C LEU A 75 -5.28 -5.82 -12.68
N GLU A 76 -5.65 -4.83 -13.50
CA GLU A 76 -6.05 -5.04 -14.91
C GLU A 76 -4.83 -5.14 -15.84
N ASN A 77 -3.64 -4.73 -15.38
CA ASN A 77 -2.41 -4.88 -16.15
C ASN A 77 -2.12 -6.37 -16.45
N PRO A 78 -1.91 -6.76 -17.72
CA PRO A 78 -1.69 -8.16 -18.09
C PRO A 78 -0.55 -8.84 -17.32
N CYS A 79 0.59 -8.17 -17.18
CA CYS A 79 1.74 -8.71 -16.44
C CYS A 79 1.43 -8.89 -14.94
N ALA A 80 0.68 -7.97 -14.34
CA ALA A 80 0.24 -8.10 -12.95
C ALA A 80 -0.73 -9.28 -12.78
N ARG A 81 -1.67 -9.44 -13.72
CA ARG A 81 -2.63 -10.56 -13.74
C ARG A 81 -1.92 -11.89 -13.82
N ASP A 82 -1.02 -12.05 -14.78
CA ASP A 82 -0.29 -13.30 -15.01
C ASP A 82 0.57 -13.69 -13.80
N LEU A 83 1.21 -12.71 -13.16
CA LEU A 83 2.00 -12.95 -11.95
C LEU A 83 1.11 -13.36 -10.77
N LEU A 84 -0.03 -12.70 -10.58
CA LEU A 84 -0.96 -13.00 -9.49
C LEU A 84 -1.63 -14.37 -9.66
N LEU A 85 -1.96 -14.78 -10.89
CA LEU A 85 -2.50 -16.11 -11.18
C LEU A 85 -1.54 -17.22 -10.74
N GLN A 86 -0.24 -17.05 -10.93
CA GLN A 86 0.80 -18.00 -10.49
C GLN A 86 0.81 -18.21 -8.97
N TYR A 87 0.38 -17.20 -8.19
CA TYR A 87 0.27 -17.26 -6.73
C TYR A 87 -1.15 -17.57 -6.23
N GLY A 88 -2.05 -17.99 -7.11
CA GLY A 88 -3.41 -18.43 -6.77
C GLY A 88 -4.40 -17.30 -6.46
N TYR A 89 -4.09 -16.06 -6.86
CA TYR A 89 -5.02 -14.94 -6.76
C TYR A 89 -6.07 -14.98 -7.88
N ARG A 90 -7.17 -14.22 -7.70
CA ARG A 90 -8.22 -14.01 -8.71
C ARG A 90 -8.30 -12.52 -9.09
N PRO A 91 -7.49 -12.04 -10.05
CA PRO A 91 -7.33 -10.61 -10.34
C PRO A 91 -8.62 -9.88 -10.72
N GLU A 92 -9.65 -10.59 -11.18
CA GLU A 92 -10.99 -10.06 -11.51
C GLU A 92 -11.71 -9.49 -10.28
N ASN A 93 -11.32 -9.91 -9.08
CA ASN A 93 -11.93 -9.48 -7.84
C ASN A 93 -10.85 -8.90 -6.89
N PRO A 94 -10.62 -7.57 -6.92
CA PRO A 94 -9.63 -6.92 -6.07
C PRO A 94 -9.83 -7.18 -4.57
N ARG A 95 -11.08 -7.30 -4.11
CA ARG A 95 -11.37 -7.62 -2.69
C ARG A 95 -10.94 -9.04 -2.35
N ALA A 96 -11.20 -10.00 -3.24
CA ALA A 96 -10.73 -11.38 -3.08
C ALA A 96 -9.19 -11.45 -3.09
N CYS A 97 -8.53 -10.65 -3.93
CA CYS A 97 -7.08 -10.54 -3.93
C CYS A 97 -6.54 -10.05 -2.58
N VAL A 98 -7.15 -9.01 -1.99
CA VAL A 98 -6.75 -8.52 -0.66
C VAL A 98 -6.97 -9.58 0.41
N LEU A 99 -8.08 -10.33 0.37
CA LEU A 99 -8.31 -11.45 1.29
C LEU A 99 -7.28 -12.57 1.13
N HIS A 100 -6.90 -12.91 -0.10
CA HIS A 100 -5.86 -13.90 -0.37
C HIS A 100 -4.50 -13.43 0.13
N LEU A 101 -4.15 -12.15 -0.09
CA LEU A 101 -2.94 -11.54 0.43
C LEU A 101 -2.88 -11.62 1.97
N ILE A 102 -3.98 -11.32 2.66
CA ILE A 102 -4.08 -11.45 4.12
C ILE A 102 -3.79 -12.88 4.56
N ARG A 103 -4.35 -13.89 3.87
CA ARG A 103 -4.09 -15.30 4.16
C ARG A 103 -2.63 -15.66 3.98
N ARG A 104 -1.99 -15.22 2.88
CA ARG A 104 -0.57 -15.46 2.61
C ARG A 104 0.34 -14.80 3.64
N ILE A 105 0.06 -13.57 4.07
CA ILE A 105 0.89 -12.88 5.08
C ILE A 105 0.79 -13.54 6.47
N ARG A 106 -0.37 -14.15 6.76
CA ARG A 106 -0.64 -14.81 8.04
C ARG A 106 -0.18 -16.26 8.08
N SER A 107 0.11 -16.90 6.94
CA SER A 107 0.70 -18.22 6.94
C SER A 107 2.17 -18.16 7.39
N ALA A 108 2.71 -19.27 7.90
CA ALA A 108 4.08 -19.37 8.39
C ALA A 108 5.14 -19.44 7.26
N GLY A 109 4.74 -19.18 6.01
CA GLY A 109 5.60 -19.25 4.84
C GLY A 109 6.41 -17.97 4.59
N GLU A 110 7.06 -17.94 3.43
CA GLU A 110 7.77 -16.77 2.93
C GLU A 110 6.82 -15.58 2.75
N PHE A 111 7.33 -14.37 3.01
CA PHE A 111 6.56 -13.15 2.84
C PHE A 111 6.17 -12.96 1.36
N PRO A 112 4.90 -12.68 1.05
CA PRO A 112 4.44 -12.57 -0.35
C PRO A 112 5.05 -11.35 -1.04
N HIS A 113 6.09 -11.55 -1.84
CA HIS A 113 6.79 -10.48 -2.56
C HIS A 113 5.95 -9.88 -3.69
N GLU A 114 4.96 -10.61 -4.20
CA GLU A 114 3.98 -10.10 -5.17
C GLU A 114 3.12 -8.96 -4.60
N ILE A 115 3.18 -8.71 -3.29
CA ILE A 115 2.54 -7.56 -2.64
C ILE A 115 2.92 -6.22 -3.27
N GLY A 116 4.07 -6.12 -3.96
CA GLY A 116 4.44 -4.91 -4.70
C GLY A 116 3.35 -4.45 -5.69
N LEU A 117 2.60 -5.39 -6.28
CA LEU A 117 1.49 -5.08 -7.19
C LEU A 117 0.32 -4.38 -6.49
N PHE A 118 0.21 -4.52 -5.18
CA PHE A 118 -0.80 -3.86 -4.34
C PHE A 118 -0.36 -2.44 -3.91
N LEU A 119 0.85 -2.01 -4.31
CA LEU A 119 1.50 -0.77 -3.91
C LEU A 119 1.82 0.15 -5.11
N SER A 120 1.24 -0.11 -6.28
CA SER A 120 1.58 0.54 -7.56
C SER A 120 3.03 0.38 -7.98
N TYR A 121 3.69 -0.73 -7.62
CA TYR A 121 5.00 -1.02 -8.18
C TYR A 121 4.81 -1.62 -9.57
N PRO A 122 5.63 -1.20 -10.56
CA PRO A 122 5.54 -1.75 -11.91
C PRO A 122 5.68 -3.28 -11.89
N PRO A 123 4.87 -4.03 -12.63
CA PRO A 123 4.93 -5.49 -12.63
C PRO A 123 6.30 -6.05 -12.99
N GLU A 124 7.03 -5.38 -13.89
CA GLU A 124 8.40 -5.71 -14.27
C GLU A 124 9.38 -5.61 -13.09
N ASP A 125 9.17 -4.64 -12.19
CA ASP A 125 10.01 -4.46 -11.01
C ASP A 125 9.68 -5.48 -9.92
N VAL A 126 8.40 -5.81 -9.76
CA VAL A 126 7.96 -6.88 -8.83
C VAL A 126 8.50 -8.23 -9.29
N LEU A 127 8.34 -8.54 -10.58
CA LEU A 127 8.84 -9.77 -11.18
C LEU A 127 10.37 -9.84 -11.12
N GLY A 128 11.04 -8.72 -11.40
CA GLY A 128 12.49 -8.60 -11.27
C GLY A 128 12.98 -8.83 -9.85
N PHE A 129 12.29 -8.27 -8.85
CA PHE A 129 12.62 -8.49 -7.44
C PHE A 129 12.53 -9.97 -7.06
N ILE A 130 11.44 -10.64 -7.45
CA ILE A 130 11.21 -12.06 -7.16
C ILE A 130 12.26 -12.93 -7.86
N ARG A 131 12.44 -12.77 -9.17
CA ARG A 131 13.35 -13.62 -9.97
C ARG A 131 14.82 -13.47 -9.57
N ASN A 132 15.23 -12.28 -9.19
CA ASN A 132 16.63 -11.99 -8.86
C ASN A 132 16.92 -12.04 -7.36
N ASN A 133 15.98 -12.51 -6.52
CA ASN A 133 16.12 -12.52 -5.06
C ASN A 133 16.59 -11.17 -4.51
N ALA A 134 15.99 -10.09 -5.00
CA ALA A 134 16.31 -8.70 -4.67
C ALA A 134 17.74 -8.20 -5.06
N CYS A 135 18.52 -8.99 -5.79
CA CYS A 135 19.84 -8.61 -6.34
C CYS A 135 19.71 -8.00 -7.75
N GLY A 136 20.78 -7.40 -8.27
CA GLY A 136 20.87 -6.94 -9.68
C GLY A 136 19.91 -5.80 -10.08
N HIS A 137 19.47 -4.99 -9.11
CA HIS A 137 18.60 -3.85 -9.39
C HIS A 137 19.39 -2.65 -9.95
N LYS A 138 18.79 -1.90 -10.87
CA LYS A 138 19.38 -0.70 -11.49
C LYS A 138 19.49 0.46 -10.52
N CYS A 139 18.44 0.66 -9.71
CA CYS A 139 18.43 1.63 -8.63
C CYS A 139 17.44 1.21 -7.53
N SER A 140 17.47 1.92 -6.40
CA SER A 140 16.61 1.65 -5.24
C SER A 140 16.06 2.95 -4.68
N GLY A 141 14.79 2.92 -4.29
CA GLY A 141 14.09 4.02 -3.64
C GLY A 141 12.88 3.49 -2.87
N CYS A 142 11.66 3.82 -3.31
CA CYS A 142 10.45 3.24 -2.73
C CYS A 142 10.32 1.73 -3.01
N TRP A 143 10.95 1.25 -4.09
CA TRP A 143 11.13 -0.16 -4.42
C TRP A 143 12.48 -0.35 -5.13
N LYS A 144 12.86 -1.61 -5.40
CA LYS A 144 14.05 -1.95 -6.20
C LYS A 144 13.67 -2.03 -7.68
N VAL A 145 14.39 -1.30 -8.53
CA VAL A 145 14.02 -1.10 -9.94
C VAL A 145 14.80 -2.04 -10.85
N TYR A 146 14.08 -2.68 -11.76
CA TYR A 146 14.57 -3.61 -12.78
C TYR A 146 14.15 -3.13 -14.19
N GLY A 147 13.04 -2.40 -14.30
CA GLY A 147 12.50 -1.78 -15.51
C GLY A 147 13.13 -0.42 -15.81
N ASP A 148 12.29 0.59 -16.01
CA ASP A 148 12.70 1.95 -16.38
C ASP A 148 13.17 2.74 -15.14
N GLU A 149 14.49 2.95 -15.07
CA GLU A 149 15.13 3.67 -13.96
C GLU A 149 14.69 5.13 -13.85
N GLN A 150 14.57 5.84 -14.98
CA GLN A 150 14.25 7.27 -14.97
C GLN A 150 12.79 7.48 -14.57
N LYS A 151 11.87 6.66 -15.09
CA LYS A 151 10.46 6.68 -14.69
C LYS A 151 10.29 6.36 -13.21
N ALA A 152 11.05 5.40 -12.68
CA ALA A 152 11.01 5.06 -11.26
C ALA A 152 11.52 6.23 -10.39
N LYS A 153 12.67 6.83 -10.74
CA LYS A 153 13.21 8.01 -10.03
C LYS A 153 12.22 9.17 -10.01
N ASN A 154 11.59 9.48 -11.14
CA ASN A 154 10.56 10.51 -11.23
C ASN A 154 9.36 10.20 -10.33
N THR A 155 8.99 8.92 -10.20
CA THR A 155 7.89 8.49 -9.32
C THR A 155 8.27 8.59 -7.85
N PHE A 156 9.49 8.21 -7.48
CA PHE A 156 10.00 8.38 -6.11
C PHE A 156 9.95 9.85 -5.68
N GLU A 157 10.39 10.77 -6.55
CA GLU A 157 10.38 12.19 -6.22
C GLU A 157 8.95 12.73 -6.05
N LYS A 158 8.01 12.32 -6.91
CA LYS A 158 6.59 12.64 -6.75
C LYS A 158 6.06 12.17 -5.39
N TYR A 159 6.39 10.95 -4.96
CA TYR A 159 5.98 10.43 -3.66
C TYR A 159 6.62 11.20 -2.50
N ASN A 160 7.89 11.59 -2.63
CA ASN A 160 8.64 12.35 -1.65
C ASN A 160 8.04 13.75 -1.45
N VAL A 161 7.85 14.50 -2.54
CA VAL A 161 7.23 15.83 -2.53
C VAL A 161 5.84 15.77 -1.91
N CYS A 162 4.98 14.85 -2.39
CA CYS A 162 3.64 14.67 -1.85
C CYS A 162 3.66 14.40 -0.34
N SER A 163 4.52 13.50 0.13
CA SER A 163 4.62 13.14 1.55
C SER A 163 5.06 14.34 2.41
N LYS A 164 6.01 15.14 1.93
CA LYS A 164 6.46 16.34 2.64
C LYS A 164 5.35 17.39 2.72
N THR A 165 4.71 17.70 1.59
CA THR A 165 3.64 18.70 1.52
C THR A 165 2.44 18.31 2.38
N TYR A 166 1.99 17.05 2.29
CA TYR A 166 0.82 16.59 3.06
C TYR A 166 1.12 16.60 4.57
N PHE A 167 2.33 16.22 4.95
CA PHE A 167 2.74 16.27 6.35
C PHE A 167 2.77 17.72 6.88
N GLN A 168 3.31 18.67 6.09
CA GLN A 168 3.30 20.10 6.45
C GLN A 168 1.88 20.65 6.60
N LEU A 169 0.99 20.35 5.65
CA LEU A 169 -0.40 20.78 5.71
C LEU A 169 -1.13 20.20 6.92
N TRP A 170 -0.85 18.94 7.28
CA TRP A 170 -1.39 18.34 8.50
C TRP A 170 -0.87 19.03 9.77
N GLN A 171 0.43 19.37 9.82
CA GLN A 171 1.00 20.14 10.92
C GLN A 171 0.39 21.56 11.05
N GLN A 172 -0.06 22.13 9.94
CA GLN A 172 -0.81 23.40 9.89
C GLN A 172 -2.29 23.25 10.28
N GLY A 173 -2.73 22.06 10.70
CA GLY A 173 -4.08 21.81 11.22
C GLY A 173 -5.09 21.32 10.17
N LYS A 174 -4.68 21.01 8.94
CA LYS A 174 -5.59 20.36 7.98
C LYS A 174 -5.96 18.96 8.46
N SER A 175 -7.26 18.65 8.44
CA SER A 175 -7.74 17.33 8.81
C SER A 175 -7.37 16.27 7.77
N ILE A 176 -7.34 15.00 8.17
CA ILE A 176 -7.08 13.90 7.23
C ILE A 176 -8.12 13.82 6.10
N GLU A 177 -9.38 14.19 6.38
CA GLU A 177 -10.46 14.27 5.40
C GLU A 177 -10.22 15.36 4.35
N GLN A 178 -9.66 16.51 4.75
CA GLN A 178 -9.29 17.60 3.85
C GLN A 178 -8.06 17.28 3.01
N LEU A 179 -7.13 16.50 3.55
CA LEU A 179 -5.96 16.01 2.82
C LEU A 179 -6.31 14.91 1.83
N THR A 180 -7.41 14.18 2.05
CA THR A 180 -7.77 13.03 1.21
C THR A 180 -8.62 13.46 0.02
N VAL A 181 -8.05 13.32 -1.19
CA VAL A 181 -8.81 13.60 -2.42
C VAL A 181 -9.93 12.58 -2.61
N ALA A 182 -11.06 13.02 -3.15
CA ALA A 182 -12.05 12.09 -3.66
C ALA A 182 -11.49 11.42 -4.93
N GLY A 183 -11.77 10.13 -5.10
CA GLY A 183 -11.33 9.36 -6.27
C GLY A 183 -12.18 8.14 -6.49
#